data_AF-A0A974CJV4-F1
#
_entry.id   AF-A0A974CJV4-F1
#
_cell.length_a   1.000
_cell.length_b   1.000
_cell.length_c   1.000
_cell.angle_alpha   90.00
_cell.angle_beta   90.00
_cell.angle_gamma   90.00
#
_symmetry.space_group_name_H-M   'P 1'
#
loop_
_entity.id
_entity.type
_entity.pdbx_description
1 polymer ?
#
loop_
_entity_poly.entity_id
_entity_poly.type
_entity_poly.pdbx_seq_one_letter_code
_entity_poly.pdbx_strand_id
1 'polypeptide(L)'
;MVIRGSKILSCNCCSNCQKGDIVYHPRKGDPIKIREYYTCTSTFVVYIVKCPCGYLYVGQTTRMIRDRIREHKSAIRLKKTDQAVASHFVEKDHGVQQLRFQVIDNVPKLQRGGDRNKELLIKEAWWIRCLETMEPHGLNREYDLHSIFR
;
A
#
# COMPACT_ATOMS: atom_id res chain seq x y z
N MET A 1 4.93 2.42 -11.82
CA MET A 1 4.50 3.59 -12.65
C MET A 1 5.27 3.63 -13.97
N VAL A 2 4.68 3.25 -15.11
CA VAL A 2 5.15 3.78 -16.40
C VAL A 2 4.70 5.23 -16.44
N ILE A 3 5.62 6.15 -16.16
CA ILE A 3 5.35 7.58 -16.27
C ILE A 3 5.52 7.95 -17.74
N ARG A 4 4.45 7.88 -18.53
CA ARG A 4 4.37 8.70 -19.73
C ARG A 4 3.05 9.46 -19.72
N GLY A 5 3.16 10.79 -19.68
CA GLY A 5 2.17 11.63 -20.35
C GLY A 5 1.16 12.42 -19.54
N SER A 6 1.34 12.68 -18.23
CA SER A 6 0.54 13.72 -17.56
C SER A 6 1.38 14.53 -16.56
N LYS A 7 1.61 15.80 -16.90
CA LYS A 7 2.35 16.79 -16.10
C LYS A 7 1.75 16.93 -14.69
N ILE A 8 2.36 16.28 -13.69
CA ILE A 8 2.41 16.78 -12.30
C ILE A 8 3.87 16.65 -11.86
N LEU A 9 4.61 17.74 -12.02
CA LEU A 9 6.07 17.81 -11.82
C LEU A 9 6.50 17.88 -10.34
N SER A 10 5.58 17.83 -9.36
CA SER A 10 5.98 18.07 -7.95
C SER A 10 5.06 17.44 -6.88
N CYS A 11 4.51 16.25 -7.11
CA CYS A 11 3.83 15.56 -6.01
C CYS A 11 4.86 15.02 -5.00
N ASN A 12 4.96 15.63 -3.82
CA ASN A 12 5.82 15.17 -2.71
C ASN A 12 5.50 13.72 -2.26
N CYS A 13 4.34 13.16 -2.62
CA CYS A 13 4.07 11.75 -2.37
C CYS A 13 4.76 10.88 -3.41
N CYS A 14 4.79 11.29 -4.68
CA CYS A 14 5.31 10.51 -5.79
C CYS A 14 6.82 10.28 -5.74
N SER A 15 7.59 11.06 -4.97
CA SER A 15 9.02 10.82 -4.78
C SER A 15 9.32 9.46 -4.13
N ASN A 16 8.39 8.93 -3.33
CA ASN A 16 8.52 7.62 -2.69
C ASN A 16 7.79 6.50 -3.47
N CYS A 17 7.17 6.81 -4.61
CA CYS A 17 6.47 5.83 -5.44
C CYS A 17 7.48 4.99 -6.21
N GLN A 18 7.34 3.67 -6.18
CA GLN A 18 8.14 2.81 -7.05
C GLN A 18 7.66 2.91 -8.50
N LYS A 19 8.60 2.75 -9.44
CA LYS A 19 8.33 2.73 -10.87
C LYS A 19 8.34 1.28 -11.37
N GLY A 20 7.68 1.03 -12.50
CA GLY A 20 7.47 -0.32 -13.03
C GLY A 20 6.07 -0.89 -12.82
N ASP A 21 5.86 -2.06 -13.41
CA ASP A 21 4.63 -2.85 -13.45
C ASP A 21 4.83 -4.24 -12.81
N ILE A 22 5.93 -4.44 -12.08
CA ILE A 22 6.24 -5.69 -11.40
C ILE A 22 6.53 -5.41 -9.92
N VAL A 23 5.93 -6.20 -9.05
CA VAL A 23 6.28 -6.32 -7.64
C VAL A 23 6.81 -7.73 -7.40
N TYR A 24 7.85 -7.87 -6.60
CA TYR A 24 8.37 -9.18 -6.24
C TYR A 24 7.80 -9.63 -4.90
N HIS A 25 7.39 -10.90 -4.83
CA HIS A 25 7.00 -11.53 -3.57
C HIS A 25 8.17 -11.44 -2.57
N PRO A 26 7.97 -10.96 -1.33
CA PRO A 26 9.06 -10.60 -0.43
C PRO A 26 9.98 -11.77 -0.06
N ARG A 27 9.45 -12.99 0.04
CA ARG A 27 10.23 -14.21 0.33
C ARG A 27 10.62 -15.04 -0.88
N LYS A 28 9.65 -15.37 -1.74
CA LYS A 28 9.85 -16.25 -2.89
C LYS A 28 10.60 -15.58 -4.05
N GLY A 29 10.55 -14.25 -4.15
CA GLY A 29 11.11 -13.51 -5.27
C GLY A 29 10.29 -13.62 -6.57
N ASP A 30 9.14 -14.29 -6.54
CA ASP A 30 8.29 -14.45 -7.73
C ASP A 30 7.78 -13.09 -8.23
N PRO A 31 7.85 -12.81 -9.54
CA PRO A 31 7.36 -11.57 -10.11
C PRO A 31 5.83 -11.57 -10.19
N ILE A 32 5.23 -10.49 -9.70
CA ILE A 32 3.79 -10.23 -9.69
C ILE A 32 3.53 -9.03 -10.59
N LYS A 33 2.87 -9.27 -11.72
CA LYS A 33 2.55 -8.23 -12.70
C LYS A 33 1.35 -7.39 -12.24
N ILE A 34 1.55 -6.09 -12.17
CA ILE A 34 0.51 -5.08 -11.97
C ILE A 34 -0.23 -4.93 -13.30
N ARG A 35 -1.54 -5.19 -13.29
CA ARG A 35 -2.36 -5.27 -14.51
C ARG A 35 -2.77 -3.91 -15.07
N GLU A 36 -2.89 -2.91 -14.21
CA GLU A 36 -3.41 -1.58 -14.56
C GLU A 36 -2.40 -0.46 -14.27
N TYR A 37 -2.68 0.71 -14.85
CA TYR A 37 -1.93 1.93 -14.60
C TYR A 37 -2.56 2.72 -13.47
N TYR A 38 -1.76 3.02 -12.44
CA TYR A 38 -2.19 3.80 -11.29
C TYR A 38 -1.43 5.13 -11.21
N THR A 39 -2.14 6.14 -10.71
CA THR A 39 -1.59 7.47 -10.44
C THR A 39 -1.75 7.81 -8.96
N CYS A 40 -1.17 8.92 -8.51
CA CYS A 40 -1.29 9.33 -7.11
C CYS A 40 -2.71 9.79 -6.72
N THR A 41 -3.61 9.97 -7.69
CA THR A 41 -5.02 10.31 -7.48
C THR A 41 -5.94 9.09 -7.58
N SER A 42 -5.42 7.88 -7.83
CA SER A 42 -6.22 6.65 -7.82
C SER A 42 -6.88 6.43 -6.46
N THR A 43 -8.14 5.98 -6.49
CA THR A 43 -9.00 5.72 -5.32
C THR A 43 -9.49 4.27 -5.32
N PHE A 44 -9.92 3.76 -4.17
CA PHE A 44 -10.31 2.34 -3.97
C PHE A 44 -9.20 1.39 -4.43
N VAL A 45 -8.03 1.61 -3.87
CA VAL A 45 -6.81 0.89 -4.24
C VAL A 45 -6.26 0.08 -3.08
N VAL A 46 -5.61 -1.03 -3.41
CA VAL A 46 -4.71 -1.76 -2.51
C VAL A 46 -3.28 -1.38 -2.88
N TYR A 47 -2.49 -1.04 -1.88
CA TYR A 47 -1.11 -0.61 -2.03
C TYR A 47 -0.22 -1.37 -1.06
N ILE A 48 1.07 -1.38 -1.39
CA ILE A 48 2.12 -1.84 -0.50
C ILE A 48 3.00 -0.69 -0.06
N VAL A 49 3.49 -0.75 1.17
CA VAL A 49 4.63 0.02 1.66
C VAL A 49 5.80 -0.94 1.84
N LYS A 50 6.97 -0.59 1.31
CA LYS A 50 8.22 -1.34 1.45
C LYS A 50 9.15 -0.64 2.43
N CYS A 51 9.64 -1.42 3.37
CA CYS A 51 10.68 -1.04 4.31
C CYS A 51 12.07 -1.43 3.76
N PRO A 52 13.14 -0.67 4.05
CA PRO A 52 14.52 -1.08 3.77
C PRO A 52 14.92 -2.44 4.35
N CYS A 53 14.28 -2.89 5.43
CA CYS A 53 14.47 -4.24 5.99
C CYS A 53 13.99 -5.37 5.08
N GLY A 54 13.34 -5.08 3.94
CA GLY A 54 12.74 -6.08 3.07
C GLY A 54 11.29 -6.44 3.43
N TYR A 55 10.78 -5.93 4.55
CA TYR A 55 9.39 -6.15 4.96
C TYR A 55 8.39 -5.29 4.18
N LEU A 56 7.23 -5.88 3.95
CA LEU A 56 6.10 -5.24 3.29
C LEU A 56 4.96 -5.01 4.28
N TYR A 57 4.24 -3.92 4.07
CA TYR A 57 2.91 -3.66 4.62
C TYR A 57 1.93 -3.61 3.46
N VAL A 58 0.79 -4.28 3.57
CA VAL A 58 -0.34 -4.13 2.65
C VAL A 58 -1.41 -3.28 3.33
N GLY A 59 -1.97 -2.32 2.60
CA GLY A 59 -3.12 -1.56 3.05
C GLY A 59 -4.05 -1.19 1.91
N GLN A 60 -5.29 -0.84 2.24
CA GLN A 60 -6.25 -0.26 1.30
C GLN A 60 -6.55 1.22 1.57
N THR A 61 -7.10 1.90 0.57
CA THR A 61 -7.77 3.17 0.77
C THR A 61 -8.89 3.41 -0.24
N THR A 62 -10.02 3.92 0.23
CA THR A 62 -11.12 4.43 -0.62
C THR A 62 -10.84 5.85 -1.13
N ARG A 63 -9.95 6.60 -0.46
CA ARG A 63 -9.52 7.95 -0.83
C ARG A 63 -8.37 7.92 -1.84
N MET A 64 -7.86 9.08 -2.23
CA MET A 64 -6.69 9.16 -3.09
C MET A 64 -5.46 8.59 -2.36
N ILE A 65 -4.71 7.72 -3.03
CA ILE A 65 -3.51 7.11 -2.44
C ILE A 65 -2.49 8.13 -1.93
N ARG A 66 -2.35 9.28 -2.61
CA ARG A 66 -1.45 10.36 -2.14
C ARG A 66 -1.75 10.83 -0.72
N ASP A 67 -3.01 10.86 -0.31
CA ASP A 67 -3.43 11.35 1.00
C ASP A 67 -3.14 10.29 2.06
N ARG A 68 -3.40 9.01 1.74
CA ARG A 68 -3.02 7.89 2.61
C ARG A 68 -1.51 7.79 2.82
N ILE A 69 -0.70 8.03 1.78
CA ILE A 69 0.76 8.05 1.93
C ILE A 69 1.22 9.25 2.76
N ARG A 70 0.58 10.43 2.64
CA ARG A 70 0.89 11.59 3.51
C ARG A 70 0.64 11.28 4.98
N GLU A 71 -0.44 10.56 5.27
CA GLU A 71 -0.74 10.13 6.65
C GLU A 71 0.35 9.23 7.21
N HIS A 72 0.78 8.19 6.47
CA HIS A 72 1.90 7.33 6.88
C HIS A 72 3.19 8.14 7.10
N LYS A 73 3.53 9.04 6.18
CA LYS A 73 4.70 9.93 6.33
C LYS A 73 4.59 10.82 7.57
N SER A 74 3.40 11.33 7.85
CA SER A 74 3.15 12.16 9.03
C SER A 74 3.26 11.35 10.31
N ALA A 75 2.71 10.14 10.34
CA ALA A 75 2.79 9.22 11.47
C ALA A 75 4.24 8.88 11.81
N ILE A 76 5.10 8.63 10.81
CA ILE A 76 6.54 8.41 11.02
C ILE A 76 7.21 9.64 11.63
N ARG A 77 6.98 10.85 11.08
CA ARG A 77 7.59 12.09 11.62
C ARG A 77 7.16 12.38 13.05
N LEU A 78 5.89 12.13 13.35
CA LEU A 78 5.29 12.35 14.66
C LEU A 78 5.48 11.16 15.61
N LYS A 79 6.22 10.12 15.19
CA LYS A 79 6.49 8.91 15.97
C LYS A 79 5.23 8.25 16.55
N LYS A 80 4.17 8.19 15.75
CA LYS A 80 2.89 7.56 16.10
C LYS A 80 3.00 6.03 16.11
N THR A 81 3.39 5.45 17.24
CA THR A 81 3.68 4.01 17.40
C THR A 81 2.43 3.12 17.45
N ASP A 82 1.24 3.71 17.47
CA ASP A 82 -0.05 3.03 17.28
C ASP A 82 -0.22 2.48 15.84
N GLN A 83 0.43 3.12 14.86
CA GLN A 83 0.38 2.65 13.46
C GLN A 83 1.56 1.72 13.17
N ALA A 84 1.27 0.52 12.67
CA ALA A 84 2.29 -0.52 12.46
C ALA A 84 3.50 -0.04 11.62
N VAL A 85 3.25 0.63 10.50
CA VAL A 85 4.31 1.20 9.64
C VAL A 85 5.16 2.22 10.40
N ALA A 86 4.54 3.18 11.09
CA ALA A 86 5.27 4.21 11.81
C ALA A 86 6.03 3.64 13.01
N SER A 87 5.42 2.72 13.76
CA SER A 87 6.07 2.03 14.87
C SER A 87 7.33 1.30 14.42
N HIS A 88 7.26 0.54 13.33
CA HIS A 88 8.43 -0.18 12.80
C HIS A 88 9.53 0.78 12.33
N PHE A 89 9.16 1.85 11.61
CA PHE A 89 10.12 2.84 11.14
C PHE A 89 10.82 3.55 12.30
N VAL A 90 10.10 3.84 13.39
CA VAL A 90 10.71 4.43 14.60
C VAL A 90 11.64 3.44 15.29
N GLU A 91 11.23 2.17 15.44
CA GLU A 91 12.02 1.13 16.09
C GLU A 91 13.34 0.83 15.35
N LYS A 92 13.31 0.82 14.01
CA LYS A 92 14.47 0.55 13.15
C LYS A 92 15.25 1.80 12.75
N ASP A 93 14.92 2.94 13.32
CA ASP A 93 15.52 4.26 12.99
C ASP A 93 15.50 4.55 11.47
N HIS A 94 14.35 4.32 10.83
CA HIS A 94 14.13 4.59 9.42
C HIS A 94 13.40 5.90 9.19
N GLY A 95 13.93 6.69 8.27
CA GLY A 95 13.34 7.97 7.86
C GLY A 95 12.23 7.82 6.82
N VAL A 96 11.37 8.85 6.74
CA VAL A 96 10.35 8.99 5.70
C VAL A 96 10.91 8.90 4.28
N GLN A 97 12.16 9.34 4.09
CA GLN A 97 12.83 9.29 2.79
C GLN A 97 13.11 7.87 2.32
N GLN A 98 13.17 6.89 3.23
CA GLN A 98 13.40 5.48 2.92
C GLN A 98 12.12 4.71 2.63
N LEU A 99 10.96 5.25 3.00
CA LEU A 99 9.66 4.65 2.67
C LEU A 99 9.53 4.52 1.15
N ARG A 100 9.10 3.35 0.67
CA ARG A 100 8.71 3.18 -0.73
C ARG A 100 7.28 2.65 -0.77
N PHE A 101 6.50 3.02 -1.78
CA PHE A 101 5.16 2.47 -1.93
C PHE A 101 4.84 2.20 -3.40
N GLN A 102 3.86 1.32 -3.64
CA GLN A 102 3.35 1.01 -4.97
C GLN A 102 1.89 0.59 -4.84
N VAL A 103 1.03 1.08 -5.74
CA VAL A 103 -0.32 0.53 -5.90
C VAL A 103 -0.23 -0.78 -6.67
N ILE A 104 -0.88 -1.82 -6.17
CA ILE A 104 -0.81 -3.18 -6.75
C ILE A 104 -2.15 -3.64 -7.32
N ASP A 105 -3.26 -3.11 -6.82
CA ASP A 105 -4.61 -3.51 -7.24
C ASP A 105 -5.62 -2.38 -6.98
N ASN A 106 -6.79 -2.47 -7.59
CA ASN A 106 -7.92 -1.60 -7.35
C ASN A 106 -9.24 -2.37 -7.37
N VAL A 107 -10.30 -1.71 -6.91
CA VAL A 107 -11.67 -2.11 -7.22
C VAL A 107 -12.22 -1.07 -8.19
N PRO A 108 -12.48 -1.39 -9.47
CA PRO A 108 -13.09 -0.43 -10.40
C PRO A 108 -14.51 -0.06 -9.96
N LYS A 109 -15.09 0.97 -10.57
CA LYS A 109 -16.50 1.30 -10.33
C LYS A 109 -17.37 0.14 -10.81
N LEU A 110 -18.27 -0.34 -9.95
CA LEU A 110 -19.19 -1.42 -10.26
C LEU A 110 -20.29 -0.90 -11.19
N GLN A 111 -20.60 -1.65 -12.26
CA GLN A 111 -21.60 -1.26 -13.26
C GLN A 111 -23.03 -1.69 -12.88
N ARG A 112 -23.20 -2.67 -11.98
CA ARG A 112 -24.49 -3.32 -11.69
C ARG A 112 -24.76 -3.51 -10.20
N GLY A 113 -24.51 -2.47 -9.39
CA GLY A 113 -24.62 -2.56 -7.93
C GLY A 113 -23.48 -3.38 -7.29
N GLY A 114 -23.56 -3.56 -5.96
CA GLY A 114 -22.56 -4.24 -5.14
C GLY A 114 -21.81 -3.31 -4.20
N ASP A 115 -21.23 -3.88 -3.13
CA ASP A 115 -20.48 -3.13 -2.13
C ASP A 115 -18.98 -3.07 -2.49
N ARG A 116 -18.59 -1.95 -3.09
CA ARG A 116 -17.20 -1.68 -3.48
C ARG A 116 -16.24 -1.66 -2.29
N ASN A 117 -16.71 -1.32 -1.08
CA ASN A 117 -15.87 -1.35 0.12
C ASN A 117 -15.60 -2.78 0.56
N LYS A 118 -16.62 -3.65 0.51
CA LYS A 118 -16.47 -5.07 0.80
C LYS A 118 -15.49 -5.74 -0.16
N GLU A 119 -15.61 -5.48 -1.46
CA GLU A 119 -14.64 -5.96 -2.46
C GLU A 119 -13.21 -5.47 -2.18
N LEU A 120 -13.06 -4.24 -1.71
CA LEU A 120 -11.77 -3.66 -1.38
C LEU A 120 -11.13 -4.34 -0.15
N LEU A 121 -11.95 -4.63 0.87
CA LEU A 121 -11.51 -5.40 2.05
C LEU A 121 -11.11 -6.84 1.66
N ILE A 122 -11.90 -7.50 0.81
CA ILE A 122 -11.57 -8.86 0.31
C ILE A 122 -10.23 -8.84 -0.43
N LYS A 123 -10.00 -7.87 -1.33
CA LYS A 123 -8.72 -7.74 -2.04
C LYS A 123 -7.56 -7.47 -1.08
N GLU A 124 -7.71 -6.58 -0.12
CA GLU A 124 -6.68 -6.31 0.88
C GLU A 124 -6.30 -7.58 1.65
N ALA A 125 -7.30 -8.32 2.15
CA ALA A 125 -7.10 -9.58 2.85
C ALA A 125 -6.36 -10.62 1.99
N TRP A 126 -6.77 -10.74 0.72
CA TRP A 126 -6.12 -11.62 -0.24
C TRP A 126 -4.65 -11.24 -0.43
N TRP A 127 -4.34 -9.96 -0.60
CA TRP A 127 -2.96 -9.50 -0.78
C TRP A 127 -2.10 -9.66 0.48
N ILE A 128 -2.64 -9.41 1.67
CA ILE A 128 -1.95 -9.68 2.95
C ILE A 128 -1.54 -11.15 3.03
N ARG A 129 -2.46 -12.06 2.69
CA ARG A 129 -2.20 -13.50 2.68
C ARG A 129 -1.18 -13.87 1.59
N CYS A 130 -1.37 -13.39 0.37
CA CYS A 130 -0.54 -13.76 -0.78
C CYS A 130 0.89 -13.23 -0.72
N LEU A 131 1.11 -12.07 -0.10
CA LEU A 131 2.44 -11.49 0.10
C LEU A 131 3.03 -11.80 1.48
N GLU A 132 2.27 -12.52 2.32
CA GLU A 132 2.68 -12.99 3.64
C GLU A 132 3.18 -11.84 4.54
N THR A 133 2.44 -10.73 4.56
CA THR A 133 2.86 -9.47 5.19
C THR A 133 2.49 -9.33 6.66
N MET A 134 1.94 -10.38 7.27
CA MET A 134 1.66 -10.40 8.72
C MET A 134 2.96 -10.52 9.52
N GLU A 135 3.01 -9.89 10.68
CA GLU A 135 4.08 -10.10 11.66
C GLU A 135 4.17 -11.60 12.02
N PRO A 136 5.39 -12.16 12.20
CA PRO A 136 6.69 -11.49 12.24
C PRO A 136 7.34 -11.27 10.86
N HIS A 137 6.72 -11.71 9.77
CA HIS A 137 7.36 -11.74 8.46
C HIS A 137 7.05 -10.53 7.56
N GLY A 138 6.15 -9.66 8.01
CA GLY A 138 5.88 -8.36 7.43
C GLY A 138 5.42 -7.38 8.50
N LEU A 139 4.76 -6.30 8.07
CA LEU A 139 4.43 -5.15 8.91
C LEU A 139 2.95 -5.08 9.31
N ASN A 140 2.09 -5.99 8.85
CA ASN A 140 0.69 -6.04 9.26
C ASN A 140 0.61 -6.75 10.64
N ARG A 141 0.14 -6.05 11.67
CA ARG A 141 0.02 -6.59 13.05
C ARG A 141 -1.20 -7.45 13.24
N GLU A 142 -2.35 -6.87 12.97
CA GLU A 142 -3.65 -7.48 13.18
C GLU A 142 -4.50 -7.22 11.93
N TYR A 143 -5.30 -8.22 11.56
CA TYR A 143 -6.25 -8.10 10.47
C TYR A 143 -7.59 -8.68 10.89
N ASP A 144 -8.58 -7.82 11.09
CA ASP A 144 -9.91 -8.24 11.50
C ASP A 144 -10.75 -8.70 10.29
N LEU A 145 -10.86 -10.01 10.12
CA LEU A 145 -11.68 -10.63 9.08
C LEU A 145 -13.18 -10.46 9.32
N HIS A 146 -13.64 -10.15 10.55
CA HIS A 146 -15.06 -9.95 10.82
C HIS A 146 -15.62 -8.74 10.06
N SER A 147 -14.77 -7.75 9.76
CA SER A 147 -15.11 -6.59 8.95
C SER A 147 -15.59 -6.95 7.53
N ILE A 148 -15.23 -8.13 7.00
CA ILE A 148 -15.62 -8.60 5.66
C ILE A 148 -17.02 -9.22 5.66
N PHE A 149 -17.45 -9.84 6.76
CA PHE A 149 -18.69 -10.61 6.85
C PHE A 149 -19.88 -9.82 7.40
N ARG A 150 -19.70 -8.53 7.68
CA ARG A 150 -20.79 -7.62 8.06
C ARG A 150 -21.66 -7.22 6.86
#